data_AF-A0A9E3BIT7-F1
#
_entry.id   AF-A0A9E3BIT7-F1
#
_cell.length_a   1.000
_cell.length_b   1.000
_cell.length_c   1.000
_cell.angle_alpha   90.00
_cell.angle_beta   90.00
_cell.angle_gamma   90.00
#
_symmetry.space_group_name_H-M   'P 1'
#
loop_
_entity.id
_entity.type
_entity.pdbx_description
1 polymer ?
#
loop_
_entity_poly.entity_id
_entity_poly.type
_entity_poly.pdbx_seq_one_letter_code
_entity_poly.pdbx_strand_id
1 'polypeptide(L)'
;MQTARTDASVTSVIRAGGGTVSAEVQLSDPSSPGTHYEVRLIQMPRVSQAPCGPGAPGVAAGSLDSDGAGQARTTLQDSIRSGTTGVWVFVLRPGQFSQDPAAFYSSDFVAPV
;
A
#
# COMPACT_ATOMS: atom_id res chain seq x y z
N MET A 1 -11.56 -31.88 9.23
CA MET A 1 -10.66 -31.46 8.15
C MET A 1 -10.61 -29.94 8.21
N GLN A 2 -9.52 -29.39 8.75
CA GLN A 2 -9.37 -27.96 9.00
C GLN A 2 -8.81 -27.34 7.71
N THR A 3 -9.68 -26.73 6.92
CA THR A 3 -9.28 -25.96 5.74
C THR A 3 -8.33 -24.87 6.20
N ALA A 4 -7.06 -24.93 5.79
CA ALA A 4 -6.15 -23.83 6.01
C ALA A 4 -6.79 -22.58 5.39
N ARG A 5 -7.04 -21.54 6.20
CA ARG A 5 -7.24 -20.21 5.63
C ARG A 5 -5.94 -19.87 4.93
N THR A 6 -5.97 -19.73 3.62
CA THR A 6 -4.91 -19.01 2.94
C THR A 6 -5.12 -17.55 3.31
N ASP A 7 -4.45 -17.10 4.36
CA ASP A 7 -4.57 -15.72 4.82
C ASP A 7 -4.07 -14.78 3.73
N ALA A 8 -4.73 -13.64 3.61
CA ALA A 8 -4.32 -12.62 2.66
C ALA A 8 -2.94 -12.06 3.04
N SER A 9 -2.08 -11.86 2.05
CA SER A 9 -0.71 -11.37 2.24
C SER A 9 -0.40 -10.25 1.27
N VAL A 10 0.32 -9.24 1.76
CA VAL A 10 0.86 -8.15 0.94
C VAL A 10 2.36 -8.10 1.13
N THR A 11 3.11 -8.03 0.04
CA THR A 11 4.55 -7.80 0.06
C THR A 11 4.87 -6.55 -0.75
N SER A 12 5.76 -5.71 -0.23
CA SER A 12 6.27 -4.54 -0.95
C SER A 12 7.78 -4.60 -1.10
N VAL A 13 8.27 -4.23 -2.29
CA VAL A 13 9.69 -4.04 -2.57
C VAL A 13 9.92 -2.57 -2.87
N ILE A 14 10.65 -1.91 -1.98
CA ILE A 14 10.91 -0.48 -2.02
C ILE A 14 12.31 -0.23 -2.57
N ARG A 15 12.44 0.74 -3.48
CA ARG A 15 13.72 1.18 -4.05
C ARG A 15 13.76 2.70 -4.02
N ALA A 16 14.83 3.25 -3.44
CA ALA A 16 15.09 4.68 -3.40
C ALA A 16 16.46 5.00 -4.00
N GLY A 17 16.55 6.09 -4.76
CA GLY A 17 17.77 6.53 -5.41
C GLY A 17 17.52 7.60 -6.46
N GLY A 18 18.53 8.41 -6.78
CA GLY A 18 18.41 9.44 -7.82
C GLY A 18 17.33 10.50 -7.56
N GLY A 19 16.96 10.73 -6.29
CA GLY A 19 15.89 11.66 -5.90
C GLY A 19 14.48 11.12 -6.08
N THR A 20 14.30 9.83 -6.34
CA THR A 20 12.99 9.17 -6.45
C THR A 20 12.90 7.96 -5.54
N VAL A 21 11.67 7.59 -5.20
CA VAL A 21 11.34 6.38 -4.48
C VAL A 21 10.22 5.65 -5.19
N SER A 22 10.32 4.33 -5.26
CA SER A 22 9.32 3.45 -5.86
C SER A 22 8.99 2.29 -4.94
N ALA A 23 7.76 1.81 -5.04
CA ALA A 23 7.29 0.63 -4.33
C ALA A 23 6.53 -0.28 -5.29
N GLU A 24 7.07 -1.47 -5.52
CA GLU A 24 6.32 -2.56 -6.14
C GLU A 24 5.53 -3.27 -5.05
N VAL A 25 4.21 -3.39 -5.23
CA VAL A 25 3.32 -4.01 -4.23
C VAL A 25 2.64 -5.20 -4.87
N GLN A 26 2.70 -6.34 -4.19
CA GLN A 26 2.07 -7.59 -4.60
C GLN A 26 1.07 -8.01 -3.52
N LEU A 27 -0.12 -8.41 -3.95
CA LEU A 27 -1.21 -8.87 -3.09
C LEU A 27 -1.60 -10.28 -3.50
N SER A 28 -1.83 -11.12 -2.50
CA SER A 28 -2.51 -12.41 -2.62
C SER A 28 -3.64 -12.46 -1.60
N ASP A 29 -4.88 -12.36 -2.04
CA ASP A 29 -6.09 -12.53 -1.23
C ASP A 29 -7.09 -13.46 -1.94
N PRO A 30 -6.85 -14.79 -1.89
CA PRO A 30 -7.70 -15.76 -2.57
C PRO A 30 -9.12 -15.83 -2.00
N SER A 31 -9.37 -15.21 -0.84
CA SER A 31 -10.70 -15.13 -0.23
C SER A 31 -11.58 -14.05 -0.86
N SER A 32 -10.97 -13.11 -1.59
CA SER A 32 -11.64 -11.94 -2.17
C SER A 32 -11.19 -11.68 -3.64
N PRO A 33 -11.34 -12.64 -4.56
CA PRO A 33 -10.98 -12.45 -5.97
C PRO A 33 -11.80 -11.33 -6.63
N GLY A 34 -11.25 -10.68 -7.66
CA GLY A 34 -11.95 -9.60 -8.37
C GLY A 34 -12.16 -8.32 -7.54
N THR A 35 -11.48 -8.18 -6.40
CA THR A 35 -11.63 -7.07 -5.47
C THR A 35 -10.66 -5.94 -5.77
N HIS A 36 -11.14 -4.71 -5.62
CA HIS A 36 -10.38 -3.48 -5.67
C HIS A 36 -9.76 -3.12 -4.30
N TYR A 37 -8.49 -2.74 -4.33
CA TYR A 37 -7.77 -2.21 -3.18
C TYR A 37 -7.09 -0.89 -3.56
N GLU A 38 -6.99 0.02 -2.60
CA GLU A 38 -6.19 1.23 -2.72
C GLU A 38 -4.81 0.99 -2.10
N VAL A 39 -3.78 1.55 -2.72
CA VAL A 39 -2.40 1.47 -2.25
C VAL A 39 -1.83 2.87 -2.08
N ARG A 40 -1.09 3.09 -1.01
CA ARG A 40 -0.40 4.37 -0.80
C ARG A 40 1.06 4.14 -0.40
N LEU A 41 1.94 4.92 -1.03
CA LEU A 41 3.36 5.06 -0.68
C LEU A 41 3.54 6.43 -0.04
N ILE A 42 4.01 6.44 1.21
CA ILE A 42 3.97 7.61 2.08
C ILE A 42 5.37 7.93 2.60
N GLN A 43 5.86 9.12 2.28
CA GLN A 43 7.14 9.63 2.75
C GLN A 43 7.08 10.10 4.21
N MET A 44 8.16 9.82 4.96
CA MET A 44 8.40 10.10 6.38
C MET A 44 9.69 10.92 6.57
N PRO A 45 9.84 11.71 7.65
CA PRO A 45 8.91 11.90 8.75
C PRO A 45 7.69 12.74 8.35
N ARG A 46 6.58 12.54 9.05
CA ARG A 46 5.32 13.24 8.78
C ARG A 46 4.82 13.89 10.06
N VAL A 47 4.39 15.15 9.98
CA VAL A 47 3.73 15.83 11.11
C VAL A 47 2.37 15.19 11.35
N SER A 48 1.92 15.11 12.61
CA SER A 48 0.69 14.40 12.99
C SER A 48 -0.59 14.93 12.33
N GLN A 49 -0.58 16.19 11.88
CA GLN A 49 -1.73 16.84 11.22
C GLN A 49 -1.71 16.69 9.68
N ALA A 50 -0.62 16.15 9.10
CA ALA A 50 -0.54 16.03 7.65
C ALA A 50 -1.44 14.88 7.16
N PRO A 51 -2.29 15.13 6.15
CA PRO A 51 -3.14 14.08 5.58
C PRO A 51 -2.30 12.95 4.98
N CYS A 52 -2.85 11.73 5.01
CA CYS A 52 -2.30 10.53 4.35
C CYS A 52 -3.17 10.08 3.14
N GLY A 53 -4.12 10.93 2.74
CA GLY A 53 -5.00 10.73 1.60
C GLY A 53 -4.30 10.82 0.25
N PRO A 54 -4.92 10.32 -0.84
CA PRO A 54 -4.44 10.57 -2.20
C PRO A 54 -4.29 12.08 -2.45
N GLY A 55 -3.21 12.48 -3.12
CA GLY A 55 -2.90 13.89 -3.39
C GLY A 55 -2.34 14.68 -2.21
N ALA A 56 -2.24 14.10 -1.02
CA ALA A 56 -1.55 14.73 0.10
C ALA A 56 -0.03 14.83 -0.19
N PRO A 57 0.68 15.88 0.30
CA PRO A 57 2.11 16.01 0.09
C PRO A 57 2.91 14.78 0.55
N GLY A 58 3.76 14.25 -0.34
CA GLY A 58 4.58 13.05 -0.10
C GLY A 58 3.76 11.76 -0.02
N VAL A 59 2.60 11.71 -0.65
CA VAL A 59 1.78 10.50 -0.81
C VAL A 59 1.58 10.24 -2.30
N ALA A 60 2.18 9.17 -2.79
CA ALA A 60 1.75 8.56 -4.04
C ALA A 60 0.62 7.57 -3.74
N ALA A 61 -0.42 7.59 -4.58
CA ALA A 61 -1.56 6.70 -4.47
C ALA A 61 -1.77 5.93 -5.79
N GLY A 62 -2.29 4.72 -5.67
CA GLY A 62 -2.64 3.86 -6.80
C GLY A 62 -3.66 2.81 -6.38
N SER A 63 -3.93 1.87 -7.26
CA SER A 63 -4.86 0.76 -7.01
C SER A 63 -4.24 -0.59 -7.32
N LEU A 64 -4.86 -1.63 -6.75
CA LEU A 64 -4.69 -3.03 -7.06
C LEU A 64 -6.07 -3.61 -7.36
N ASP A 65 -6.27 -4.06 -8.59
CA ASP A 65 -7.47 -4.81 -8.96
C ASP A 65 -7.07 -6.27 -9.07
N SER A 66 -7.53 -7.08 -8.11
CA SER A 66 -7.18 -8.50 -8.06
C SER A 66 -7.88 -9.30 -9.17
N ASP A 67 -7.19 -10.30 -9.70
CA ASP A 67 -7.72 -11.21 -10.71
C ASP A 67 -8.68 -12.25 -10.11
N GLY A 68 -9.14 -13.19 -10.94
CA GLY A 68 -10.02 -14.28 -10.51
C GLY A 68 -9.42 -15.25 -9.48
N ALA A 69 -8.11 -15.17 -9.23
CA ALA A 69 -7.40 -15.93 -8.20
C ALA A 69 -7.03 -15.08 -6.97
N GLY A 70 -7.45 -13.82 -6.93
CA GLY A 70 -7.13 -12.90 -5.83
C GLY A 70 -5.70 -12.37 -5.87
N GLN A 71 -5.03 -12.40 -7.03
CA GLN A 71 -3.67 -11.88 -7.19
C GLN A 71 -3.70 -10.49 -7.82
N ALA A 72 -2.85 -9.59 -7.32
CA ALA A 72 -2.69 -8.25 -7.91
C ALA A 72 -1.25 -7.74 -7.77
N ARG A 73 -0.84 -6.88 -8.69
CA ARG A 73 0.44 -6.16 -8.62
C ARG A 73 0.29 -4.72 -9.11
N THR A 74 0.98 -3.79 -8.45
CA THR A 74 1.08 -2.40 -8.87
C THR A 74 2.46 -1.83 -8.53
N THR A 75 2.83 -0.71 -9.14
CA THR A 75 4.04 0.04 -8.80
C THR A 75 3.68 1.50 -8.60
N LEU A 76 4.05 2.04 -7.43
CA LEU A 76 3.94 3.45 -7.12
C LEU A 76 5.33 4.08 -7.21
N GLN A 77 5.38 5.33 -7.65
CA GLN A 77 6.60 6.11 -7.70
C GLN A 77 6.31 7.56 -7.31
N ASP A 78 7.24 8.17 -6.58
CA ASP A 78 7.22 9.59 -6.23
C ASP A 78 8.64 10.18 -6.25
N SER A 79 8.72 11.51 -6.35
CA SER A 79 9.94 12.27 -6.08
C SER A 79 10.19 12.35 -4.56
N ILE A 80 11.42 12.14 -4.12
CA ILE A 80 11.79 12.25 -2.71
C ILE A 80 11.76 13.71 -2.30
N ARG A 81 10.94 14.03 -1.30
CA ARG A 81 10.83 15.39 -0.76
C ARG A 81 12.00 15.67 0.18
N SER A 82 12.40 16.93 0.23
CA SER A 82 13.43 17.39 1.19
C SER A 82 13.07 16.99 2.63
N GLY A 83 14.06 16.45 3.35
CA GLY A 83 13.90 15.97 4.72
C GLY A 83 13.30 14.58 4.86
N THR A 84 12.95 13.89 3.76
CA THR A 84 12.48 12.50 3.82
C THR A 84 13.63 11.58 4.21
N THR A 85 13.38 10.72 5.20
CA THR A 85 14.34 9.72 5.70
C THR A 85 13.82 8.30 5.58
N GLY A 86 12.54 8.13 5.22
CA GLY A 86 11.99 6.82 4.94
C GLY A 86 10.61 6.86 4.29
N VAL A 87 10.09 5.68 3.99
CA VAL A 87 8.78 5.50 3.36
C VAL A 87 8.02 4.33 3.97
N TRP A 88 6.69 4.42 3.90
CA TRP A 88 5.74 3.44 4.39
C TRP A 88 4.75 3.10 3.27
N VAL A 89 4.39 1.83 3.12
CA VAL A 89 3.27 1.38 2.25
C VAL A 89 2.09 0.88 3.07
N PHE A 90 0.87 1.27 2.70
CA PHE A 90 -0.33 0.56 3.14
C PHE A 90 -1.24 0.22 1.96
N VAL A 91 -2.04 -0.82 2.17
CA VAL A 91 -3.07 -1.29 1.25
C VAL A 91 -4.38 -1.39 2.01
N LEU A 92 -5.45 -0.84 1.46
CA LEU A 92 -6.77 -0.94 2.06
C LEU A 92 -7.80 -1.46 1.06
N ARG A 93 -8.77 -2.21 1.56
CA ARG A 93 -9.99 -2.53 0.84
C ARG A 93 -11.10 -1.63 1.36
N PRO A 94 -11.74 -0.80 0.53
CA PRO A 94 -12.86 0.03 0.96
C PRO A 94 -14.01 -0.82 1.56
N GLY A 95 -14.62 -0.33 2.64
CA GLY A 95 -15.81 -0.95 3.22
C GLY A 95 -17.05 -0.66 2.38
N GLN A 96 -17.89 -1.68 2.12
CA GLN A 96 -19.15 -1.44 1.44
C GLN A 96 -20.11 -0.69 2.38
N PHE A 97 -20.47 0.54 2.00
CA PHE A 97 -21.32 1.44 2.80
C PHE A 97 -20.76 1.80 4.19
N SER A 98 -19.47 1.60 4.43
CA SER A 98 -18.79 1.91 5.70
C SER A 98 -17.61 2.84 5.48
N GLN A 99 -17.30 3.67 6.48
CA GLN A 99 -16.04 4.42 6.52
C GLN A 99 -14.87 3.57 7.03
N ASP A 100 -15.18 2.45 7.69
CA ASP A 100 -14.16 1.49 8.11
C ASP A 100 -13.75 0.61 6.94
N PRO A 101 -12.44 0.40 6.73
CA PRO A 101 -11.96 -0.47 5.66
C PRO A 101 -12.36 -1.93 5.93
N ALA A 102 -12.76 -2.64 4.88
CA ALA A 102 -13.03 -4.07 4.94
C ALA A 102 -11.75 -4.89 5.16
N ALA A 103 -10.59 -4.35 4.76
CA ALA A 103 -9.27 -4.90 5.06
C ALA A 103 -8.23 -3.78 5.08
N PHE A 104 -7.21 -3.91 5.92
CA PHE A 104 -6.09 -2.96 6.01
C PHE A 104 -4.79 -3.72 6.24
N TYR A 105 -3.83 -3.54 5.34
CA TYR A 105 -2.48 -4.11 5.41
C TYR A 105 -1.48 -2.97 5.44
N SER A 106 -0.47 -3.08 6.29
CA SER A 106 0.51 -2.02 6.49
C SER A 106 1.92 -2.61 6.50
N SER A 107 2.89 -1.82 6.08
CA SER A 107 4.31 -2.19 6.23
C SER A 107 4.64 -2.39 7.70
N ASP A 108 5.44 -3.42 8.02
CA ASP A 108 5.88 -3.68 9.39
C ASP A 108 6.87 -2.63 9.92
N PHE A 109 7.55 -1.92 9.01
CA PHE A 109 8.53 -0.90 9.33
C PHE A 109 8.57 0.19 8.25
N VAL A 110 9.15 1.34 8.61
CA VAL A 110 9.49 2.41 7.67
C VAL A 110 10.79 2.04 6.96
N ALA A 111 10.74 1.84 5.66
CA ALA A 111 11.93 1.55 4.86
C ALA A 111 12.77 2.82 4.68
N PRO A 112 14.09 2.77 4.86
CA PRO A 112 14.96 3.93 4.66
C PRO A 112 15.02 4.33 3.18
N VAL A 113 15.24 5.62 2.92
CA VAL A 113 15.53 6.16 1.57
C VAL A 113 16.93 6.75 1.48
#